data_AF-A0AA40F256-F1
#
_entry.id   AF-A0AA40F256-F1
#
_cell.length_a   1.000
_cell.length_b   1.000
_cell.length_c   1.000
_cell.angle_alpha   90.00
_cell.angle_beta   90.00
_cell.angle_gamma   90.00
#
_symmetry.space_group_name_H-M   'P 1'
#
loop_
_entity.id
_entity.type
_entity.pdbx_description
1 polymer ?
#
loop_
_entity_poly.entity_id
_entity_poly.type
_entity_poly.pdbx_seq_one_letter_code
_entity_poly.pdbx_strand_id
1 'polypeptide(L)' 'MKFTIATVVAFAAMALASPAMIPVVKRQNAPAVDASVPAMTDRAGNVIPFDSTKVYQNLAANGL' A
#
# COMPACT_ATOMS: atom_id res chain seq x y z
N MET A 1 -27.31 28.89 23.15
CA MET A 1 -26.96 27.80 24.10
C MET A 1 -27.27 26.42 23.54
N LYS A 2 -28.51 26.11 23.12
CA LYS A 2 -28.89 24.79 22.58
C LYS A 2 -28.04 24.35 21.37
N PHE A 3 -27.80 25.29 20.45
CA PHE A 3 -26.98 25.06 19.26
C PHE A 3 -25.50 24.78 19.59
N THR A 4 -24.96 25.49 20.59
CA THR A 4 -23.58 25.32 21.07
C THR A 4 -23.35 23.93 21.67
N ILE A 5 -24.33 23.43 22.44
CA ILE A 5 -24.26 22.09 23.05
C ILE A 5 -24.30 21.02 21.95
N ALA A 6 -25.18 21.15 20.96
CA ALA A 6 -25.24 20.22 19.83
C ALA A 6 -23.93 20.16 19.05
N THR A 7 -23.26 21.29 18.81
CA THR A 7 -21.95 21.32 18.13
C THR A 7 -20.84 20.64 18.92
N VAL A 8 -20.79 20.80 20.25
CA VAL A 8 -19.77 20.14 21.06
C VAL A 8 -19.98 18.62 21.09
N VAL A 9 -21.23 18.17 21.21
CA VAL A 9 -21.56 16.74 21.18
C VAL A 9 -21.22 16.11 19.83
N ALA A 10 -21.50 16.81 18.72
CA ALA A 10 -21.15 16.33 17.38
C ALA A 10 -19.63 16.18 17.18
N PHE A 11 -18.83 17.16 17.65
CA PHE A 11 -17.37 17.08 17.58
C PHE A 11 -16.80 15.96 18.46
N ALA A 12 -17.35 15.78 19.67
CA ALA A 12 -16.95 14.69 20.55
C ALA A 12 -17.27 13.32 19.94
N ALA A 13 -18.45 13.15 19.33
CA ALA A 13 -18.83 11.92 18.64
C ALA A 13 -17.90 11.62 17.45
N MET A 14 -17.52 12.63 16.66
CA MET A 14 -16.60 12.46 15.54
C MET A 14 -15.19 12.03 15.97
N ALA A 15 -14.69 12.56 17.10
CA ALA A 15 -13.40 12.16 17.64
C ALA A 15 -13.39 10.69 18.09
N LEU A 16 -14.47 10.25 18.76
CA LEU A 16 -14.62 8.87 19.25
C LEU A 16 -14.93 7.85 18.15
N ALA A 17 -15.65 8.27 17.11
CA ALA A 17 -15.98 7.43 15.97
C ALA A 17 -14.87 7.38 14.91
N SER A 18 -13.84 8.22 15.02
CA SER A 18 -12.70 8.15 14.10
C SER A 18 -12.00 6.80 14.27
N PRO A 19 -11.86 5.99 13.21
CA PRO A 19 -11.11 4.76 13.29
C PRO A 19 -9.62 5.12 13.41
N ALA A 20 -9.14 5.36 14.62
CA ALA A 20 -7.77 5.72 14.95
C ALA A 20 -6.74 4.61 14.59
N MET A 21 -7.20 3.47 14.10
CA MET A 21 -6.43 2.23 14.00
C MET A 21 -6.52 1.56 12.63
N ILE A 22 -6.96 2.27 11.58
CA ILE A 22 -6.68 1.78 10.23
C ILE A 22 -5.24 2.21 9.93
N PRO A 23 -4.27 1.29 9.90
CA PRO A 23 -2.94 1.65 9.45
C PRO A 23 -3.08 2.21 8.03
N VAL A 24 -2.83 3.50 7.87
CA VAL A 24 -2.68 4.11 6.55
C VAL A 24 -1.46 3.42 5.94
N VAL A 25 -1.70 2.43 5.09
CA VAL A 25 -0.66 1.77 4.31
C VAL A 25 -0.11 2.85 3.37
N LYS A 26 1.07 3.38 3.72
CA LYS A 26 1.73 4.39 2.90
C LYS A 26 1.96 3.80 1.52
N ARG A 27 1.58 4.53 0.48
CA ARG A 27 2.01 4.20 -0.88
C ARG A 27 3.54 4.27 -0.90
N GLN A 28 4.17 3.27 -1.51
CA GLN A 28 5.61 3.25 -1.70
C GLN A 28 6.05 4.50 -2.45
N ASN A 29 7.02 5.22 -1.90
CA ASN A 29 7.65 6.36 -2.57
C ASN A 29 8.81 5.84 -3.44
N ALA A 30 8.48 5.16 -4.54
CA ALA A 30 9.45 4.64 -5.49
C ALA A 30 9.32 5.34 -6.86
N PRO A 31 10.41 5.37 -7.66
CA PRO A 31 10.29 5.75 -9.07
C PRO A 31 9.17 4.93 -9.69
N ALA A 32 8.29 5.62 -10.46
CA ALA A 32 7.08 5.04 -11.01
C ALA A 32 7.38 3.70 -11.69
N VAL A 33 7.04 2.60 -11.03
CA VAL A 33 7.03 1.29 -11.68
C VAL A 33 5.89 1.36 -12.66
N ASP A 34 6.21 1.39 -13.95
CA ASP A 34 5.22 1.39 -15.01
C ASP A 34 4.37 0.11 -14.87
N ALA A 35 3.05 0.29 -14.76
CA ALA A 35 2.10 -0.81 -14.64
C ALA A 35 2.08 -1.71 -15.88
N SER A 36 2.64 -1.25 -17.00
CA SER A 36 2.81 -2.00 -18.24
C SER A 36 4.02 -2.94 -18.21
N VAL A 37 4.88 -2.83 -17.21
CA VAL A 37 6.12 -3.61 -17.06
C VAL A 37 5.95 -4.67 -15.98
N PRO A 38 6.48 -5.90 -16.16
CA PRO A 38 6.47 -6.91 -15.11
C PRO A 38 7.07 -6.40 -13.80
N ALA A 39 6.40 -6.71 -12.68
CA ALA A 39 6.81 -6.31 -11.35
C ALA A 39 6.58 -7.44 -10.33
N MET A 40 7.29 -7.40 -9.20
CA MET A 40 7.12 -8.35 -8.09
C MET A 40 7.15 -7.64 -6.74
N THR A 41 6.69 -8.32 -5.70
CA THR A 41 6.69 -7.79 -4.32
C THR A 41 7.93 -8.27 -3.56
N ASP A 42 8.70 -7.35 -2.99
CA ASP A 42 9.85 -7.68 -2.13
C ASP A 42 9.42 -8.12 -0.72
N ARG A 43 10.40 -8.51 0.11
CA ARG A 43 10.14 -8.94 1.50
C ARG A 43 9.50 -7.85 2.38
N ALA A 44 9.74 -6.59 2.06
CA ALA A 44 9.21 -5.43 2.79
C ALA A 44 7.82 -4.99 2.27
N GLY A 45 7.26 -5.67 1.26
CA GLY A 45 5.96 -5.35 0.68
C GLY A 45 6.01 -4.28 -0.41
N ASN A 46 7.20 -3.92 -0.90
CA ASN A 46 7.36 -2.95 -1.98
C ASN A 46 7.21 -3.61 -3.34
N VAL A 47 6.57 -2.90 -4.27
CA VAL A 47 6.55 -3.23 -5.69
C VAL A 47 7.88 -2.82 -6.31
N ILE A 48 8.57 -3.79 -6.91
CA ILE A 48 9.84 -3.58 -7.61
C ILE A 48 9.77 -4.12 -9.05
N PRO A 49 10.52 -3.53 -10.00
CA PRO A 49 10.59 -4.08 -11.36
C PRO A 49 11.10 -5.53 -11.36
N PHE A 50 10.49 -6.36 -12.19
CA PHE A 50 10.88 -7.75 -12.39
C PHE A 50 11.63 -7.90 -13.72
N ASP A 51 12.82 -8.51 -13.65
CA ASP A 51 13.67 -8.80 -14.81
C ASP A 51 13.70 -10.32 -15.05
N SER A 52 12.91 -10.79 -16.01
CA SER A 52 12.80 -12.21 -16.35
C SER A 52 14.09 -12.80 -16.94
N THR A 53 15.00 -11.96 -17.45
CA THR A 53 16.28 -12.41 -18.02
C THR A 53 17.26 -12.90 -16.97
N LYS A 54 17.06 -12.48 -15.70
CA LYS A 54 17.89 -12.86 -14.55
C LYS A 54 17.30 -14.01 -13.73
N VAL A 55 16.20 -14.60 -14.20
CA VAL A 55 15.59 -15.76 -13.55
C VAL A 55 16.32 -17.01 -14.01
N TYR A 56 16.92 -17.72 -13.05
CA TYR A 56 17.43 -19.06 -13.30
C TYR A 56 16.28 -20.02 -13.60
N GLN A 57 16.06 -20.30 -14.88
CA GLN A 57 15.12 -21.31 -15.32
C GLN A 57 15.86 -22.65 -15.40
N ASN A 58 15.55 -23.57 -14.50
CA ASN A 58 16.14 -24.91 -14.45
C ASN A 58 16.00 -25.63 -15.81
N LEU A 59 14.85 -25.49 -16.48
CA LEU A 59 14.62 -26.06 -17.81
C LEU A 59 15.56 -25.49 -18.89
N ALA A 60 15.78 -24.17 -18.92
CA ALA A 60 16.70 -23.55 -19.87
C ALA A 60 18.17 -23.87 -19.57
N ALA A 61 18.53 -24.05 -18.28
CA ALA A 61 19.87 -24.45 -17.87
C ALA A 61 20.19 -25.92 -18.22
N ASN A 62 19.18 -26.78 -18.31
CA ASN A 62 19.33 -28.20 -18.66
C ASN A 62 19.28 -28.48 -20.17
N GLY A 63 19.16 -27.44 -21.00
CA GLY A 63 19.27 -27.57 -22.46
C GLY A 63 18.16 -28.37 -23.14
N LEU A 64 16.95 -28.36 -22.57
CA LEU A 64 15.75 -28.97 -23.15
C LEU A 64 15.00 -28.01 -24.08
#